data_AF-A0A2K3L4Y4-F1
#
_entry.id   AF-A0A2K3L4Y4-F1
#
_cell.length_a   1.000
_cell.length_b   1.000
_cell.length_c   1.000
_cell.angle_alpha   90.00
_cell.angle_beta   90.00
_cell.angle_gamma   90.00
#
_symmetry.space_group_name_H-M   'P 1'
#
loop_
_entity.id
_entity.type
_entity.pdbx_description
1 polymer ?
#
loop_
_entity_poly.entity_id
_entity_poly.type
_entity_poly.pdbx_seq_one_letter_code
_entity_poly.pdbx_strand_id
1 'polypeptide(L)'
;MIPEGLDRRPLKELVGELVKNKFNCVRLTYAIYMWTRYEHEIVNVTFSHLDAPEVVDGITKYNPSILKMTHIEAFDAVVNELGNQNVKVLLDNHVSEPKWCCHDDDENGFFFDRHFDPQEWIQGLTLAAQHFKAHHAIVAMSLRNELHGPRQNLKDWYKYMSQAALAIHRANPNVLVVIS
;
A
#
# COMPACT_ATOMS: atom_id res chain seq x y z
N MET A 1 -7.08 -4.00 1.15
CA MET A 1 -6.72 -3.65 -0.24
C MET A 1 -5.69 -4.67 -0.68
N ILE A 2 -5.87 -5.26 -1.86
CA ILE A 2 -4.89 -6.17 -2.46
C ILE A 2 -4.54 -5.65 -3.86
N PRO A 3 -3.34 -5.92 -4.39
CA PRO A 3 -3.00 -5.56 -5.77
C PRO A 3 -3.96 -6.20 -6.77
N GLU A 4 -4.45 -5.42 -7.73
CA GLU A 4 -5.34 -5.90 -8.77
C GLU A 4 -4.64 -6.88 -9.74
N GLY A 5 -5.43 -7.68 -10.45
CA GLY A 5 -4.95 -8.65 -11.44
C GLY A 5 -4.65 -10.04 -10.87
N LEU A 6 -4.65 -10.20 -9.54
CA LEU A 6 -4.56 -11.50 -8.86
C LEU A 6 -5.75 -12.42 -9.18
N ASP A 7 -6.85 -11.87 -9.68
CA ASP A 7 -8.01 -12.57 -10.22
C ASP A 7 -7.86 -12.97 -11.69
N ARG A 8 -6.83 -12.48 -12.39
CA ARG A 8 -6.66 -12.67 -13.84
C ARG A 8 -5.55 -13.62 -14.21
N ARG A 9 -4.44 -13.63 -13.47
CA ARG A 9 -3.24 -14.44 -13.77
C ARG A 9 -2.47 -14.81 -12.50
N PRO A 10 -1.67 -15.88 -12.53
CA PRO A 10 -0.78 -16.23 -11.42
C PRO A 10 0.19 -15.08 -11.11
N LEU A 11 0.41 -14.78 -9.83
CA LEU A 11 1.27 -13.68 -9.37
C LEU A 11 2.68 -13.73 -10.00
N LYS A 12 3.27 -14.93 -10.09
CA LYS A 12 4.57 -15.15 -10.72
C LYS A 12 4.60 -14.74 -12.19
N GLU A 13 3.53 -14.95 -12.93
CA GLU A 13 3.42 -14.56 -14.34
C GLU A 13 3.22 -13.06 -14.49
N LEU A 14 2.44 -12.42 -13.61
CA LEU A 14 2.28 -10.96 -13.57
C LEU A 14 3.64 -10.27 -13.40
N VAL A 15 4.41 -10.69 -12.39
CA VAL A 15 5.75 -10.13 -12.15
C VAL A 15 6.71 -10.49 -13.30
N GLY A 16 6.63 -11.71 -13.83
CA GLY A 16 7.46 -12.14 -14.96
C GLY A 16 7.23 -11.31 -16.22
N GLU A 17 6.01 -10.81 -16.45
CA GLU A 17 5.72 -9.90 -17.55
C GLU A 17 6.41 -8.54 -17.38
N LEU A 18 6.47 -8.00 -16.16
CA LEU A 18 7.20 -6.76 -15.87
C LEU A 18 8.68 -6.91 -16.25
N VAL A 19 9.30 -8.00 -15.80
CA VAL A 19 10.72 -8.30 -16.09
C VAL A 19 10.96 -8.51 -17.58
N LYS A 20 10.08 -9.25 -18.27
CA LYS A 20 10.15 -9.44 -19.72
C LYS A 20 10.12 -8.11 -20.48
N ASN A 21 9.35 -7.15 -19.99
CA ASN A 21 9.27 -5.80 -20.53
C ASN A 21 10.33 -4.83 -19.97
N LYS A 22 11.33 -5.35 -19.24
CA LYS A 22 12.49 -4.60 -18.70
C LYS A 22 12.14 -3.57 -17.63
N PHE A 23 10.98 -3.67 -17.00
CA PHE A 23 10.71 -2.93 -15.77
C PHE A 23 11.46 -3.60 -14.61
N ASN A 24 12.05 -2.77 -13.75
CA ASN A 24 12.87 -3.23 -12.61
C ASN A 24 12.46 -2.59 -11.27
N CYS A 25 11.41 -1.77 -11.27
CA CYS A 25 10.89 -1.12 -10.07
C CYS A 25 9.36 -0.96 -10.20
N VAL A 26 8.65 -1.19 -9.09
CA VAL A 26 7.20 -0.98 -8.98
C VAL A 26 6.92 -0.01 -7.83
N ARG A 27 6.11 1.02 -8.11
CA ARG A 27 5.44 1.82 -7.08
C ARG A 27 4.19 1.06 -6.64
N LEU A 28 4.25 0.41 -5.47
CA LEU A 28 3.20 -0.46 -4.98
C LEU A 28 2.37 0.25 -3.90
N THR A 29 1.10 0.48 -4.22
CA THR A 29 0.17 1.28 -3.41
C THR A 29 -0.41 0.48 -2.24
N TYR A 30 -0.57 1.12 -1.09
CA TYR A 30 -1.30 0.59 0.06
C TYR A 30 -2.11 1.67 0.78
N ALA A 31 -3.09 1.24 1.57
CA ALA A 31 -3.91 2.12 2.40
C ALA A 31 -3.44 2.11 3.87
N ILE A 32 -3.56 3.23 4.60
CA ILE A 32 -3.19 3.27 6.04
C ILE A 32 -4.03 2.29 6.86
N TYR A 33 -5.34 2.21 6.60
CA TYR A 33 -6.21 1.32 7.38
C TYR A 33 -5.86 -0.16 7.22
N MET A 34 -5.15 -0.54 6.15
CA MET A 34 -4.57 -1.89 6.03
C MET A 34 -3.67 -2.25 7.21
N TRP A 35 -2.94 -1.27 7.74
CA TRP A 35 -2.01 -1.43 8.87
C TRP A 35 -2.68 -1.14 10.22
N THR A 36 -3.57 -0.14 10.30
CA THR A 36 -4.06 0.36 11.59
C THR A 36 -5.43 -0.17 11.99
N ARG A 37 -6.23 -0.67 11.05
CA ARG A 37 -7.62 -1.08 11.31
C ARG A 37 -7.96 -2.47 10.79
N TYR A 38 -7.29 -2.92 9.73
CA TYR A 38 -7.58 -4.15 9.00
C TYR A 38 -6.42 -5.16 9.02
N GLU A 39 -5.48 -5.02 9.96
CA GLU A 39 -4.26 -5.84 10.03
C GLU A 39 -4.55 -7.36 10.08
N HIS A 40 -5.67 -7.74 10.72
CA HIS A 40 -6.11 -9.13 10.89
C HIS A 40 -7.25 -9.54 9.94
N GLU A 41 -7.71 -8.62 9.09
CA GLU A 41 -8.83 -8.91 8.19
C GLU A 41 -8.39 -9.84 7.06
N ILE A 42 -9.13 -10.94 6.92
CA ILE A 42 -8.87 -11.96 5.90
C ILE A 42 -9.50 -11.51 4.58
N VAL A 43 -8.75 -11.68 3.49
CA VAL A 43 -9.18 -11.28 2.14
C VAL A 43 -10.55 -11.86 1.77
N ASN A 44 -10.79 -13.17 2.02
CA ASN A 44 -12.07 -13.79 1.73
C ASN A 44 -13.23 -13.26 2.60
N VAL A 45 -12.97 -12.87 3.85
CA VAL A 45 -13.99 -12.25 4.70
C VAL A 45 -14.38 -10.89 4.12
N THR A 46 -13.40 -10.09 3.70
CA THR A 46 -13.68 -8.82 3.01
C THR A 46 -14.51 -9.02 1.75
N PHE A 47 -14.14 -9.98 0.89
CA PHE A 47 -14.91 -10.28 -0.31
C PHE A 47 -16.32 -10.82 -0.03
N SER A 48 -16.56 -11.51 1.09
CA SER A 48 -17.90 -11.97 1.44
C SER A 48 -18.91 -10.83 1.68
N HIS A 49 -18.39 -9.62 1.94
CA HIS A 49 -19.18 -8.40 2.09
C HIS A 49 -19.28 -7.59 0.79
N LEU A 50 -18.63 -8.02 -0.29
CA LEU A 50 -18.61 -7.37 -1.59
C LEU A 50 -19.33 -8.24 -2.62
N ASP A 51 -20.18 -7.65 -3.46
CA ASP A 51 -20.81 -8.35 -4.59
C ASP A 51 -19.82 -8.48 -5.75
N ALA A 52 -18.80 -9.34 -5.57
CA ALA A 52 -17.68 -9.51 -6.50
C ALA A 52 -17.35 -11.00 -6.78
N PRO A 53 -18.33 -11.85 -7.13
CA PRO A 53 -18.11 -13.29 -7.30
C PRO A 53 -17.07 -13.62 -8.37
N GLU A 54 -17.04 -12.88 -9.48
CA GLU A 54 -16.07 -13.08 -10.57
C GLU A 54 -14.61 -12.88 -10.10
N VAL A 55 -14.38 -11.94 -9.17
CA VAL A 55 -13.06 -11.67 -8.60
C VAL A 55 -12.64 -12.83 -7.70
N VAL A 56 -13.55 -13.32 -6.85
CA VAL A 56 -13.28 -14.46 -5.96
C VAL A 56 -13.01 -15.73 -6.77
N ASP A 57 -13.77 -15.99 -7.83
CA ASP A 57 -13.57 -17.12 -8.73
C ASP A 57 -12.22 -17.01 -9.46
N GLY A 58 -11.87 -15.81 -9.92
CA GLY A 58 -10.57 -15.51 -10.52
C GLY A 58 -9.42 -15.79 -9.55
N ILE A 59 -9.47 -15.27 -8.33
CA ILE A 59 -8.43 -15.51 -7.33
C ILE A 59 -8.36 -17.00 -6.98
N THR A 60 -9.50 -17.67 -6.83
CA THR A 60 -9.56 -19.13 -6.60
C THR A 60 -8.86 -19.91 -7.70
N LYS A 61 -9.02 -19.48 -8.96
CA LYS A 61 -8.40 -20.12 -10.12
C LYS A 61 -6.90 -19.87 -10.21
N TYR A 62 -6.45 -18.64 -9.98
CA TYR A 62 -5.06 -18.24 -10.30
C TYR A 62 -4.15 -18.14 -9.08
N ASN A 63 -4.67 -17.73 -7.92
CA ASN A 63 -3.90 -17.47 -6.70
C ASN A 63 -4.70 -17.88 -5.42
N PRO A 64 -5.14 -19.15 -5.29
CA PRO A 64 -6.12 -19.56 -4.28
C PRO A 64 -5.69 -19.35 -2.82
N SER A 65 -4.37 -19.28 -2.55
CA SER A 65 -3.86 -19.02 -1.20
C SER A 65 -4.19 -17.61 -0.71
N ILE A 66 -4.32 -16.63 -1.61
CA ILE A 66 -4.58 -15.23 -1.27
C ILE A 66 -5.89 -15.07 -0.49
N LEU A 67 -6.91 -15.87 -0.79
CA LEU A 67 -8.20 -15.81 -0.10
C LEU A 67 -8.09 -16.16 1.40
N LYS A 68 -7.08 -16.94 1.80
CA LYS A 68 -6.86 -17.35 3.19
C LYS A 68 -5.91 -16.43 3.95
N MET A 69 -5.30 -15.47 3.27
CA MET A 69 -4.35 -14.52 3.84
C MET A 69 -5.06 -13.31 4.44
N THR A 70 -4.40 -12.64 5.38
CA THR A 70 -4.73 -11.25 5.71
C THR A 70 -4.38 -10.33 4.54
N HIS A 71 -4.89 -9.09 4.53
CA HIS A 71 -4.47 -8.10 3.53
C HIS A 71 -2.96 -7.80 3.59
N ILE A 72 -2.35 -7.84 4.79
CA ILE A 72 -0.89 -7.65 4.96
C ILE A 72 -0.13 -8.84 4.36
N GLU A 73 -0.55 -10.07 4.64
CA GLU A 73 0.09 -11.27 4.07
C GLU A 73 -0.04 -11.33 2.55
N ALA A 74 -1.18 -10.92 2.00
CA ALA A 74 -1.37 -10.83 0.55
C ALA A 74 -0.45 -9.77 -0.08
N PHE A 75 -0.29 -8.62 0.58
CA PHE A 75 0.64 -7.58 0.14
C PHE A 75 2.10 -8.06 0.22
N ASP A 76 2.48 -8.77 1.29
CA ASP A 76 3.79 -9.41 1.43
C ASP A 76 4.04 -10.43 0.33
N ALA A 77 3.06 -11.25 -0.03
CA ALA A 77 3.21 -12.21 -1.12
C ALA A 77 3.60 -11.52 -2.44
N VAL A 78 2.99 -10.37 -2.75
CA VAL A 78 3.33 -9.58 -3.94
C VAL A 78 4.73 -8.97 -3.83
N VAL A 79 5.08 -8.36 -2.69
CA VAL A 79 6.42 -7.79 -2.46
C VAL A 79 7.51 -8.86 -2.55
N ASN A 80 7.27 -10.04 -1.98
CA ASN A 80 8.18 -11.18 -2.03
C ASN A 80 8.39 -11.66 -3.47
N GLU A 81 7.32 -11.78 -4.27
CA GLU A 81 7.46 -12.22 -5.66
C GLU A 81 8.19 -11.19 -6.54
N LEU A 82 7.92 -9.89 -6.32
CA LEU A 82 8.69 -8.81 -6.95
C LEU A 82 10.19 -8.96 -6.62
N GLY A 83 10.51 -9.17 -5.34
CA GLY A 83 11.89 -9.38 -4.88
C GLY A 83 12.55 -10.63 -5.47
N ASN A 84 11.84 -11.76 -5.51
CA ASN A 84 12.32 -13.02 -6.10
C ASN A 84 12.74 -12.88 -7.56
N GLN A 85 12.10 -11.96 -8.29
CA GLN A 85 12.41 -11.66 -9.68
C GLN A 85 13.27 -10.39 -9.86
N ASN A 86 13.93 -9.93 -8.81
CA ASN A 86 14.82 -8.77 -8.78
C ASN A 86 14.15 -7.43 -9.14
N VAL A 87 12.84 -7.32 -8.95
CA VAL A 87 12.09 -6.06 -9.10
C VAL A 87 12.10 -5.32 -7.77
N LYS A 88 12.56 -4.07 -7.77
CA LYS A 88 12.54 -3.19 -6.60
C LYS A 88 11.14 -2.65 -6.35
N VAL A 89 10.89 -2.25 -5.11
CA VAL A 89 9.58 -1.77 -4.68
C VAL A 89 9.76 -0.43 -3.97
N LEU A 90 9.01 0.55 -4.45
CA LEU A 90 8.69 1.76 -3.73
C LEU A 90 7.31 1.56 -3.12
N LEU A 91 7.23 1.51 -1.79
CA LEU A 91 5.94 1.44 -1.10
C LEU A 91 5.29 2.81 -1.14
N ASP A 92 4.03 2.89 -1.56
CA ASP A 92 3.30 4.14 -1.69
C ASP A 92 2.08 4.16 -0.80
N ASN A 93 2.08 5.00 0.25
CA ASN A 93 0.84 5.24 0.95
C ASN A 93 -0.09 6.07 0.05
N HIS A 94 -1.08 5.41 -0.52
CA HIS A 94 -1.94 6.01 -1.53
C HIS A 94 -3.13 6.73 -0.92
N VAL A 95 -3.80 6.06 0.03
CA VAL A 95 -5.02 6.55 0.70
C VAL A 95 -5.03 6.09 2.16
N SER A 96 -5.98 6.57 2.96
CA SER A 96 -6.16 6.06 4.32
C SER A 96 -7.25 5.01 4.36
N GLU A 97 -8.47 5.41 3.99
CA GLU A 97 -9.56 4.48 3.73
C GLU A 97 -9.38 3.88 2.32
N PRO A 98 -9.39 2.55 2.17
CA PRO A 98 -9.26 1.92 0.87
C PRO A 98 -10.51 2.18 0.03
N LYS A 99 -10.39 3.05 -0.98
CA LYS A 99 -11.42 3.35 -1.97
C LYS A 99 -10.81 3.94 -3.24
N TRP A 100 -11.65 4.19 -4.24
CA TRP A 100 -11.27 4.98 -5.40
C TRP A 100 -11.11 6.46 -5.01
N CYS A 101 -9.99 7.06 -5.40
CA CYS A 101 -9.62 8.46 -5.21
C CYS A 101 -9.38 9.11 -6.59
N CYS A 102 -8.98 10.37 -6.78
CA CYS A 102 -8.47 11.36 -5.83
C CYS A 102 -9.13 12.72 -6.17
N HIS A 103 -10.44 12.79 -5.94
CA HIS A 103 -11.19 14.03 -6.10
C HIS A 103 -11.07 14.89 -4.84
N ASP A 104 -11.14 16.21 -4.98
CA ASP A 104 -11.03 17.18 -3.87
C ASP A 104 -12.05 16.97 -2.72
N ASP A 105 -13.07 16.14 -2.91
CA ASP A 105 -14.10 15.77 -1.95
C ASP A 105 -14.07 14.29 -1.53
N ASP A 106 -12.97 13.57 -1.79
CA ASP A 106 -12.82 12.15 -1.43
C ASP A 106 -12.61 11.89 0.07
N GLU A 107 -12.65 12.92 0.91
CA GLU A 107 -12.51 12.82 2.37
C GLU A 107 -11.17 12.17 2.83
N ASN A 108 -10.16 12.10 1.95
CA ASN A 108 -8.82 11.53 2.14
C ASN A 108 -7.69 12.46 1.64
N GLY A 109 -8.00 13.60 0.99
CA GLY A 109 -7.02 14.42 0.28
C GLY A 109 -6.01 15.17 1.14
N PHE A 110 -6.38 15.66 2.33
CA PHE A 110 -5.47 16.40 3.21
C PHE A 110 -5.63 16.04 4.70
N PHE A 111 -4.66 16.46 5.51
CA PHE A 111 -4.69 16.24 6.95
C PHE A 111 -6.00 16.76 7.57
N PHE A 112 -6.57 15.96 8.47
CA PHE A 112 -7.84 16.18 9.16
C PHE A 112 -9.09 16.11 8.27
N ASP A 113 -8.97 15.59 7.05
CA ASP A 113 -10.15 15.03 6.39
C ASP A 113 -10.67 13.82 7.16
N ARG A 114 -11.92 13.45 6.88
CA ARG A 114 -12.67 12.44 7.66
C ARG A 114 -11.91 11.13 7.84
N HIS A 115 -11.15 10.71 6.82
CA HIS A 115 -10.36 9.49 6.86
C HIS A 115 -8.86 9.73 6.96
N PHE A 116 -8.41 10.98 7.11
CA PHE A 116 -6.99 11.32 7.17
C PHE A 116 -6.61 11.98 8.50
N ASP A 117 -6.56 11.18 9.56
CA ASP A 117 -5.91 11.57 10.80
C ASP A 117 -4.37 11.53 10.65
N PRO A 118 -3.65 12.64 10.89
CA PRO A 118 -2.20 12.68 10.70
C PRO A 118 -1.42 11.79 11.67
N GLN A 119 -1.92 11.54 12.89
CA GLN A 119 -1.26 10.67 13.85
C GLN A 119 -1.45 9.19 13.49
N GLU A 120 -2.66 8.80 13.09
CA GLU A 120 -2.90 7.44 12.58
C GLU A 120 -2.09 7.17 11.31
N TRP A 121 -1.99 8.16 10.41
CA TRP A 121 -1.15 8.08 9.22
C TRP A 121 0.34 7.87 9.57
N ILE A 122 0.91 8.66 10.49
CA ILE A 122 2.29 8.48 10.95
C ILE A 122 2.48 7.09 11.60
N GLN A 123 1.50 6.62 12.37
CA GLN A 123 1.52 5.27 12.95
C GLN A 123 1.54 4.20 11.86
N GLY A 124 0.65 4.27 10.88
CA GLY A 124 0.59 3.32 9.77
C GLY A 124 1.87 3.30 8.92
N LEU A 125 2.45 4.46 8.63
CA LEU A 125 3.76 4.57 7.96
C LEU A 125 4.88 3.91 8.79
N THR A 126 4.86 4.08 10.11
CA THR A 126 5.82 3.47 11.02
C THR A 126 5.69 1.95 11.04
N LEU A 127 4.47 1.43 11.10
CA LEU A 127 4.19 -0.02 11.04
C LEU A 127 4.69 -0.63 9.73
N ALA A 128 4.37 0.00 8.59
CA ALA A 128 4.84 -0.44 7.29
C ALA A 128 6.38 -0.42 7.19
N ALA A 129 7.02 0.63 7.70
CA ALA A 129 8.48 0.76 7.70
C ALA A 129 9.15 -0.33 8.57
N GLN A 130 8.60 -0.62 9.75
CA GLN A 130 9.08 -1.67 10.64
C GLN A 130 8.93 -3.05 10.01
N HIS A 131 7.74 -3.34 9.44
CA HIS A 131 7.42 -4.60 8.79
C HIS A 131 8.42 -4.94 7.68
N PHE A 132 8.79 -3.96 6.86
CA PHE A 132 9.69 -4.15 5.73
C PHE A 132 11.17 -3.83 5.99
N LYS A 133 11.59 -3.63 7.25
CA LYS A 133 12.93 -3.14 7.61
C LYS A 133 14.10 -3.91 6.99
N ALA A 134 13.96 -5.23 6.85
CA ALA A 134 15.00 -6.11 6.33
C ALA A 134 14.69 -6.64 4.91
N HIS A 135 13.64 -6.15 4.27
CA HIS A 135 13.20 -6.67 2.98
C HIS A 135 13.97 -6.02 1.82
N HIS A 136 14.92 -6.76 1.24
CA HIS A 136 15.87 -6.31 0.21
C HIS A 136 15.24 -5.74 -1.09
N ALA A 137 13.97 -6.03 -1.37
CA ALA A 137 13.26 -5.46 -2.50
C ALA A 137 12.76 -4.03 -2.23
N ILE A 138 12.52 -3.66 -0.97
CA ILE A 138 11.99 -2.34 -0.61
C ILE A 138 13.15 -1.34 -0.62
N VAL A 139 13.08 -0.35 -1.51
CA VAL A 139 14.12 0.67 -1.67
C VAL A 139 13.65 2.06 -1.23
N ALA A 140 12.35 2.29 -1.21
CA ALA A 140 11.76 3.58 -0.90
C ALA A 140 10.36 3.45 -0.30
N MET A 141 9.96 4.48 0.44
CA MET A 141 8.61 4.68 0.95
C MET A 141 8.16 6.10 0.62
N SER A 142 7.07 6.23 -0.14
CA SER A 142 6.37 7.48 -0.39
C SER A 142 5.39 7.78 0.73
N LEU A 143 5.42 9.03 1.21
CA LEU A 143 4.67 9.47 2.38
C LEU A 143 3.16 9.49 2.15
N ARG A 144 2.70 10.10 1.06
CA ARG A 144 1.28 10.22 0.72
C ARG A 144 1.12 10.58 -0.76
N ASN A 145 0.28 9.83 -1.48
CA ASN A 145 -0.09 10.17 -2.85
C ASN A 145 -0.90 11.47 -2.90
N GLU A 146 -0.48 12.39 -3.77
CA GLU A 146 -1.26 13.54 -4.25
C GLU A 146 -2.04 14.26 -3.14
N LEU A 147 -1.38 14.89 -2.16
CA LEU A 147 -2.10 15.72 -1.18
C LEU A 147 -2.91 16.81 -1.91
N HIS A 148 -4.23 16.86 -1.67
CA HIS A 148 -5.17 17.67 -2.44
C HIS A 148 -6.36 18.16 -1.59
N GLY A 149 -7.35 18.83 -2.20
CA GLY A 149 -8.55 19.29 -1.50
C GLY A 149 -8.46 20.67 -0.83
N PRO A 150 -9.60 21.19 -0.33
CA PRO A 150 -9.75 22.58 0.12
C PRO A 150 -9.11 22.90 1.47
N ARG A 151 -8.67 21.89 2.23
CA ARG A 151 -8.01 22.06 3.54
C ARG A 151 -6.50 22.31 3.45
N GLN A 152 -5.94 22.21 2.25
CA GLN A 152 -4.50 22.34 2.02
C GLN A 152 -3.95 23.63 2.63
N ASN A 153 -2.89 23.47 3.43
CA ASN A 153 -2.16 24.60 3.98
C ASN A 153 -0.69 24.23 4.24
N LEU A 154 0.20 25.19 4.07
CA LEU A 154 1.65 24.97 4.21
C LEU A 154 2.06 24.60 5.63
N LYS A 155 1.38 25.15 6.64
CA LYS A 155 1.76 24.96 8.05
C LYS A 155 1.64 23.49 8.44
N ASP A 156 0.51 22.86 8.13
CA ASP A 156 0.29 21.44 8.42
C ASP A 156 1.13 20.56 7.51
N TRP A 157 1.28 20.92 6.24
CA TRP A 157 2.18 20.21 5.31
C TRP A 157 3.61 20.12 5.85
N TYR A 158 4.24 21.25 6.18
CA TYR A 158 5.61 21.25 6.72
C TYR A 158 5.71 20.46 8.02
N LYS A 159 4.72 20.59 8.90
CA LYS A 159 4.70 19.91 10.19
C LYS A 159 4.61 18.39 10.02
N TYR A 160 3.58 17.90 9.33
CA TYR A 160 3.27 16.47 9.30
C TYR A 160 4.17 15.69 8.33
N MET A 161 4.54 16.27 7.18
CA MET A 161 5.48 15.62 6.26
C MET A 161 6.85 15.42 6.92
N SER A 162 7.34 16.42 7.68
CA SER A 162 8.58 16.30 8.43
C SER A 162 8.50 15.23 9.53
N GLN A 163 7.40 15.18 10.28
CA GLN A 163 7.20 14.18 11.33
C GLN A 163 7.16 12.76 10.76
N ALA A 164 6.43 12.56 9.67
CA ALA A 164 6.32 11.26 9.02
C ALA A 164 7.65 10.79 8.43
N ALA A 165 8.40 11.67 7.75
CA ALA A 165 9.71 11.34 7.23
C ALA A 165 10.68 10.88 8.33
N LEU A 166 10.69 11.59 9.46
CA LEU A 166 11.50 11.22 10.62
C LEU A 166 11.06 9.89 11.24
N ALA A 167 9.75 9.62 11.27
CA ALA A 167 9.21 8.37 11.80
C ALA A 167 9.64 7.17 10.95
N ILE A 168 9.51 7.25 9.61
CA ILE A 168 10.00 6.21 8.70
C ILE A 168 11.49 6.01 8.87
N HIS A 169 12.30 7.08 8.86
CA HIS A 169 13.75 6.96 8.96
C HIS A 169 14.20 6.29 10.27
N ARG A 170 13.54 6.59 11.40
CA ARG A 170 13.83 5.93 12.68
C ARG A 170 13.47 4.43 12.66
N ALA A 171 12.33 4.09 12.06
CA ALA A 171 11.87 2.70 11.95
C ALA A 171 12.76 1.89 11.01
N ASN A 172 13.06 2.44 9.83
CA ASN A 172 13.81 1.81 8.76
C ASN A 172 14.80 2.82 8.15
N PRO A 173 16.05 2.88 8.65
CA PRO A 173 17.04 3.86 8.19
C PRO A 173 17.59 3.58 6.79
N ASN A 174 17.28 2.41 6.20
CA ASN A 174 17.86 1.97 4.93
C ASN A 174 17.00 2.33 3.71
N VAL A 175 15.75 2.73 3.91
CA VAL A 175 14.85 3.12 2.81
C VAL A 175 14.93 4.62 2.53
N LEU A 176 14.79 4.99 1.26
CA LEU A 176 14.60 6.38 0.87
C LEU A 176 13.18 6.82 1.25
N VAL A 177 13.04 8.04 1.79
CA VAL A 177 11.73 8.66 2.00
C VAL A 177 11.43 9.56 0.81
N VAL A 178 10.32 9.30 0.13
CA VAL A 178 9.86 10.06 -1.04
C VAL A 178 8.73 10.98 -0.61
N ILE A 179 8.86 12.25 -0.99
CA ILE A 179 7.82 13.27 -0.88
C ILE A 179 7.29 13.50 -2.29
N SER A 180 6.03 13.11 -2.52
CA SER A 180 5.31 13.33 -3.78
C SER A 180 4.43 14.56 -3.73
#